data_AF-A0A7Y6AV31-F1
#
_entry.id   AF-A0A7Y6AV31-F1
#
_cell.length_a   1.000
_cell.length_b   1.000
_cell.length_c   1.000
_cell.angle_alpha   90.00
_cell.angle_beta   90.00
_cell.angle_gamma   90.00
#
_symmetry.space_group_name_H-M   'P 1'
#
loop_
_entity.id
_entity.type
_entity.pdbx_description
1 polymer ?
#
loop_
_entity_poly.entity_id
_entity_poly.type
_entity_poly.pdbx_seq_one_letter_code
_entity_poly.pdbx_strand_id
1 'polypeptide(L)'
;MTTVSNRLKTTIDTTTGHELTFDTYTGEVLVSQKEIIKRHKVTTDVGSQCRHPVDARTSEELTEILSVHDYWADNLTIEPEKLLDLLETGAISVGAIKLFRQILLGLAGRNIWFGKLTDVATKREIGDLTRAGLIRVIRQGKAMPTKVIVHPWYGWRGDRMSRQSYIGAWIRIASD
;
A
#
# COMPACT_ATOMS: atom_id res chain seq x y z
N MET A 1 -13.03 -56.38 11.72
CA MET A 1 -12.91 -55.80 10.37
C MET A 1 -13.29 -54.34 10.46
N THR A 2 -12.32 -53.43 10.33
CA THR A 2 -12.55 -51.98 10.45
C THR A 2 -12.72 -51.42 9.05
N THR A 3 -13.97 -51.23 8.62
CA THR A 3 -14.28 -50.55 7.36
C THR A 3 -14.03 -49.05 7.53
N VAL A 4 -12.90 -48.56 7.04
CA VAL A 4 -12.63 -47.13 6.89
C VAL A 4 -13.48 -46.63 5.72
N SER A 5 -14.65 -46.07 6.00
CA SER A 5 -15.48 -45.42 4.99
C SER A 5 -14.90 -44.04 4.68
N ASN A 6 -14.24 -43.89 3.52
CA ASN A 6 -13.78 -42.60 3.01
C ASN A 6 -14.99 -41.75 2.58
N ARG A 7 -15.58 -41.05 3.54
CA ARG A 7 -16.80 -40.24 3.39
C ARG A 7 -16.57 -38.93 2.64
N LEU A 8 -15.34 -38.45 2.59
CA LEU A 8 -14.98 -37.18 1.97
C LEU A 8 -14.13 -37.44 0.72
N LYS A 9 -14.48 -36.76 -0.38
CA LYS A 9 -13.71 -36.77 -1.61
C LYS A 9 -13.36 -35.33 -2.01
N THR A 10 -12.12 -35.11 -2.37
CA THR A 10 -11.61 -33.81 -2.78
C THR A 10 -11.34 -33.81 -4.27
N THR A 11 -11.80 -32.78 -4.97
CA THR A 11 -11.54 -32.57 -6.40
C THR A 11 -11.16 -31.13 -6.66
N ILE A 12 -10.44 -30.87 -7.74
CA ILE A 12 -10.09 -29.52 -8.17
C ILE A 12 -11.06 -29.13 -9.29
N ASP A 13 -11.77 -28.01 -9.12
CA ASP A 13 -12.57 -27.44 -10.21
C ASP A 13 -11.62 -26.83 -11.25
N THR A 14 -11.67 -27.35 -12.48
CA THR A 14 -10.84 -26.90 -13.59
C THR A 14 -11.18 -25.48 -14.07
N THR A 15 -12.32 -24.93 -13.66
CA THR A 15 -12.80 -23.61 -14.08
C THR A 15 -12.38 -22.51 -13.12
N THR A 16 -12.41 -22.78 -11.81
CA THR A 16 -12.08 -21.81 -10.76
C THR A 16 -10.74 -22.07 -10.08
N GLY A 17 -10.13 -23.25 -10.31
CA GLY A 17 -8.91 -23.66 -9.63
C GLY A 17 -9.10 -23.94 -8.13
N HIS A 18 -10.34 -24.04 -7.66
CA HIS A 18 -10.65 -24.25 -6.26
C HIS A 18 -10.68 -25.74 -5.91
N GLU A 19 -10.15 -26.07 -4.73
CA GLU A 19 -10.20 -27.40 -4.16
C GLU A 19 -11.55 -27.56 -3.44
N LEU A 20 -12.43 -28.37 -4.00
CA LEU A 20 -13.76 -28.66 -3.48
C LEU A 20 -13.71 -29.99 -2.75
N THR A 21 -14.08 -30.00 -1.46
CA THR A 21 -14.30 -31.24 -0.72
C THR A 21 -15.80 -31.47 -0.63
N PHE A 22 -16.28 -32.64 -0.99
CA PHE A 22 -17.69 -32.99 -0.92
C PHE A 22 -17.90 -34.29 -0.15
N ASP A 23 -18.99 -34.35 0.61
CA ASP A 23 -19.47 -35.57 1.23
C ASP A 23 -20.17 -36.41 0.16
N THR A 24 -19.67 -37.62 -0.07
CA THR A 24 -20.16 -38.52 -1.14
C THR A 24 -21.56 -39.06 -0.86
N TYR A 25 -22.07 -38.94 0.36
CA TYR A 25 -23.38 -39.46 0.76
C TYR A 25 -24.48 -38.39 0.74
N THR A 26 -24.14 -37.15 1.14
CA THR A 26 -25.12 -36.04 1.17
C THR A 26 -25.07 -35.16 -0.07
N GLY A 27 -23.97 -35.21 -0.83
CA GLY A 27 -23.74 -34.31 -1.97
C GLY A 27 -23.46 -32.87 -1.56
N GLU A 28 -23.30 -32.59 -0.27
CA GLU A 28 -22.97 -31.26 0.22
C GLU A 28 -21.50 -30.92 -0.06
N VAL A 29 -21.29 -29.73 -0.62
CA VAL A 29 -19.95 -29.20 -0.90
C VAL A 29 -19.45 -28.44 0.33
N LEU A 30 -18.48 -29.04 1.01
CA LEU A 30 -17.74 -28.44 2.11
C LEU A 30 -16.56 -27.66 1.49
N VAL A 31 -16.80 -26.40 1.11
CA VAL A 31 -15.77 -25.55 0.53
C VAL A 31 -14.73 -25.21 1.62
N SER A 32 -13.55 -25.81 1.54
CA SER A 32 -12.37 -25.40 2.30
C SER A 32 -11.48 -24.59 1.37
N GLN A 33 -11.57 -23.26 1.45
CA GLN A 33 -10.64 -22.38 0.76
C GLN A 33 -9.26 -22.54 1.39
N LYS A 34 -8.39 -23.33 0.77
CA LYS A 34 -6.97 -23.34 1.14
C LYS A 34 -6.43 -21.96 0.77
N GLU A 35 -6.11 -21.14 1.77
CA GLU A 35 -5.47 -19.85 1.53
C GLU A 35 -4.25 -20.11 0.62
N ILE A 36 -4.28 -19.56 -0.59
CA ILE A 36 -3.14 -19.63 -1.49
C ILE A 36 -2.09 -18.72 -0.89
N ILE A 37 -1.24 -19.28 -0.03
CA ILE A 37 -0.06 -18.61 0.49
C ILE A 37 0.88 -18.43 -0.70
N LYS A 38 0.80 -17.28 -1.36
CA LYS A 38 1.72 -16.92 -2.44
C LYS A 38 3.13 -16.82 -1.85
N ARG A 39 4.01 -17.75 -2.24
CA ARG A 39 5.40 -17.78 -1.77
C ARG A 39 6.23 -16.85 -2.65
N HIS A 40 6.76 -15.78 -2.06
CA HIS A 40 7.71 -14.90 -2.72
C HIS A 40 9.13 -15.45 -2.52
N LYS A 41 9.86 -15.64 -3.62
CA LYS A 41 11.25 -16.14 -3.57
C LYS A 41 12.19 -14.95 -3.48
N VAL A 42 12.59 -14.63 -2.25
CA VAL A 42 13.66 -13.66 -1.99
C VAL A 42 15.00 -14.32 -2.30
N THR A 43 15.76 -13.76 -3.23
CA THR A 43 17.12 -14.22 -3.58
C THR A 43 18.22 -13.41 -2.89
N THR A 44 17.86 -12.34 -2.20
CA THR A 44 18.78 -11.36 -1.60
C THR A 44 19.01 -11.67 -0.12
N ASP A 45 20.26 -11.54 0.34
CA ASP A 45 20.63 -11.78 1.73
C ASP A 45 20.08 -10.65 2.65
N VAL A 46 19.15 -11.03 3.52
CA VAL A 46 18.36 -10.11 4.36
C VAL A 46 19.17 -9.75 5.62
N GLY A 47 20.21 -8.94 5.46
CA GLY A 47 21.01 -8.45 6.59
C GLY A 47 22.18 -7.54 6.20
N SER A 48 22.81 -7.78 5.05
CA SER A 48 23.97 -7.01 4.58
C SER A 48 23.65 -6.04 3.42
N GLN A 49 22.58 -6.30 2.65
CA GLN A 49 22.26 -5.55 1.43
C GLN A 49 20.90 -4.82 1.45
N CYS A 50 20.10 -4.97 2.51
CA CYS A 50 18.77 -4.35 2.58
C CYS A 50 18.85 -2.90 3.08
N ARG A 51 18.69 -1.93 2.17
CA ARG A 51 18.50 -0.52 2.53
C ARG A 51 17.11 -0.30 3.13
N HIS A 52 16.96 0.67 4.03
CA HIS A 52 15.64 0.98 4.60
C HIS A 52 14.79 1.74 3.56
N PRO A 53 13.47 1.50 3.43
CA PRO A 53 12.61 2.24 2.49
C PRO A 53 12.64 3.77 2.66
N VAL A 54 12.96 4.23 3.88
CA VAL A 54 13.09 5.65 4.20
C VAL A 54 14.33 6.28 3.55
N ASP A 55 15.35 5.49 3.24
CA ASP A 55 16.60 5.97 2.64
C ASP A 55 16.54 6.07 1.11
N ALA A 56 15.49 5.51 0.50
CA ALA A 56 15.29 5.56 -0.94
C ALA A 56 15.21 7.01 -1.46
N ARG A 57 15.94 7.26 -2.55
CA ARG A 57 16.05 8.56 -3.23
C ARG A 57 15.24 8.62 -4.53
N THR A 58 14.89 7.47 -5.10
CA THR A 58 14.02 7.40 -6.29
C THR A 58 12.93 6.34 -6.13
N SER A 59 11.94 6.39 -7.02
CA SER A 59 10.88 5.37 -7.11
C SER A 59 11.44 3.99 -7.41
N GLU A 60 12.46 3.91 -8.27
CA GLU A 60 13.07 2.65 -8.71
C GLU A 60 13.83 2.01 -7.55
N GLU A 61 14.65 2.80 -6.84
CA GLU A 61 15.36 2.34 -5.65
C GLU A 61 14.38 1.87 -4.56
N LEU A 62 13.29 2.60 -4.35
CA LEU A 62 12.27 2.19 -3.39
C LEU A 62 11.59 0.88 -3.80
N THR A 63 11.30 0.70 -5.08
CA THR A 63 10.68 -0.52 -5.62
C THR A 63 11.61 -1.71 -5.44
N GLU A 64 12.91 -1.54 -5.71
CA GLU A 64 13.93 -2.56 -5.49
C GLU A 64 13.99 -2.98 -4.02
N ILE A 65 14.05 -2.01 -3.10
CA ILE A 65 14.04 -2.27 -1.65
C ILE A 65 12.75 -3.01 -1.23
N LEU A 66 11.59 -2.52 -1.68
CA LEU A 66 10.30 -3.11 -1.28
C LEU A 66 10.07 -4.49 -1.88
N SER A 67 10.69 -4.82 -3.01
CA SER A 67 10.57 -6.15 -3.61
C SER A 67 10.97 -7.27 -2.65
N VAL A 68 11.88 -7.00 -1.72
CA VAL A 68 12.36 -7.94 -0.70
C VAL A 68 11.46 -7.96 0.54
N HIS A 69 10.88 -6.81 0.90
CA HIS A 69 10.25 -6.59 2.22
C HIS A 69 8.73 -6.53 2.20
N ASP A 70 8.11 -6.21 1.07
CA ASP A 70 6.69 -5.91 0.99
C ASP A 70 6.06 -6.59 -0.24
N TYR A 71 5.38 -7.70 0.03
CA TYR A 71 4.68 -8.46 -0.99
C TYR A 71 3.53 -7.67 -1.65
N TRP A 72 3.00 -6.66 -0.96
CA TRP A 72 1.88 -5.84 -1.43
C TRP A 72 2.32 -4.45 -1.88
N ALA A 73 3.60 -4.27 -2.23
CA ALA A 73 4.15 -2.99 -2.69
C ALA A 73 3.37 -2.36 -3.87
N ASP A 74 2.69 -3.19 -4.68
CA ASP A 74 1.88 -2.72 -5.80
C ASP A 74 0.42 -2.40 -5.45
N ASN A 75 -0.03 -2.76 -4.25
CA ASN A 75 -1.42 -2.56 -3.85
C ASN A 75 -1.63 -1.11 -3.39
N LEU A 76 -2.28 -0.31 -4.22
CA LEU A 76 -2.68 1.06 -3.92
C LEU A 76 -4.15 1.11 -3.48
N THR A 77 -4.40 1.61 -2.27
CA THR A 77 -5.74 1.93 -1.76
C THR A 77 -5.85 3.44 -1.59
N ILE A 78 -6.91 4.06 -2.10
CA ILE A 78 -7.21 5.49 -1.90
C ILE A 78 -8.60 5.59 -1.27
N GLU A 79 -8.77 6.50 -0.31
CA GLU A 79 -10.03 6.73 0.38
C GLU A 79 -10.72 7.98 -0.21
N PRO A 80 -11.57 7.85 -1.24
CA PRO A 80 -12.14 9.00 -1.94
C PRO A 80 -13.07 9.82 -1.06
N GLU A 81 -13.84 9.19 -0.18
CA GLU A 81 -14.77 9.85 0.75
C GLU A 81 -14.06 10.88 1.61
N LYS A 82 -12.87 10.52 2.10
CA LYS A 82 -12.06 11.39 2.96
C LYS A 82 -11.49 12.60 2.24
N LEU A 83 -11.31 12.49 0.92
CA LEU A 83 -10.94 13.63 0.08
C LEU A 83 -12.11 14.58 -0.13
N LEU A 84 -13.34 14.07 -0.14
CA LEU A 84 -14.56 14.89 -0.18
C LEU A 84 -14.76 15.61 1.15
N ASP A 85 -14.57 14.92 2.28
CA ASP A 85 -14.64 15.53 3.62
C ASP A 85 -13.68 16.72 3.74
N LEU A 86 -12.44 16.59 3.24
CA LEU A 86 -11.47 17.69 3.20
C LEU A 86 -11.98 18.89 2.38
N LEU A 87 -12.71 18.63 1.30
CA LEU A 87 -13.29 19.64 0.43
C LEU A 87 -14.42 20.38 1.16
N GLU A 88 -15.24 19.66 1.92
CA GLU A 88 -16.33 20.22 2.72
C GLU A 88 -15.83 21.10 3.87
N THR A 89 -14.66 20.81 4.45
CA THR A 89 -14.10 21.66 5.52
C THR A 89 -13.77 23.09 5.07
N GLY A 90 -13.57 23.32 3.76
CA GLY A 90 -13.16 24.60 3.20
C GLY A 90 -11.74 25.05 3.61
N ALA A 91 -11.01 24.27 4.40
CA ALA A 91 -9.68 24.62 4.91
C ALA A 91 -8.59 24.54 3.83
N ILE A 92 -8.85 23.80 2.75
CA ILE A 92 -7.90 23.51 1.68
C ILE A 92 -8.49 23.93 0.33
N SER A 93 -7.68 24.54 -0.52
CA SER A 93 -8.10 24.93 -1.86
C SER A 93 -8.39 23.72 -2.75
N VAL A 94 -9.34 23.86 -3.68
CA VAL A 94 -9.68 22.80 -4.65
C VAL A 94 -8.46 22.40 -5.49
N GLY A 95 -7.58 23.35 -5.83
CA GLY A 95 -6.32 23.08 -6.52
C GLY A 95 -5.39 22.17 -5.71
N ALA A 96 -5.23 22.45 -4.42
CA ALA A 96 -4.46 21.62 -3.52
C ALA A 96 -5.04 20.20 -3.38
N ILE A 97 -6.37 20.04 -3.33
CA ILE A 97 -7.00 18.72 -3.27
C ILE A 97 -6.78 17.93 -4.58
N LYS A 98 -6.87 18.59 -5.74
CA LYS A 98 -6.56 17.97 -7.04
C LYS A 98 -5.10 17.50 -7.09
N LEU A 99 -4.16 18.33 -6.66
CA LEU A 99 -2.75 17.97 -6.53
C LEU A 99 -2.58 16.78 -5.58
N PHE A 100 -3.25 16.80 -4.43
CA PHE A 100 -3.15 15.74 -3.45
C PHE A 100 -3.63 14.39 -4.01
N ARG A 101 -4.76 14.39 -4.74
CA ARG A 101 -5.24 13.21 -5.46
C ARG A 101 -4.21 12.71 -6.49
N GLN A 102 -3.57 13.61 -7.24
CA GLN A 102 -2.54 13.23 -8.21
C GLN A 102 -1.32 12.59 -7.52
N ILE A 103 -0.90 13.13 -6.38
CA ILE A 103 0.19 12.55 -5.56
C ILE A 103 -0.21 11.15 -5.05
N LEU A 104 -1.44 10.99 -4.55
CA LEU A 104 -1.95 9.70 -4.05
C LEU A 104 -1.98 8.62 -5.14
N LEU A 105 -2.35 8.99 -6.37
CA LEU A 105 -2.35 8.06 -7.51
C LEU A 105 -0.94 7.68 -7.97
N GLY A 106 0.05 8.54 -7.74
CA GLY A 106 1.44 8.33 -8.11
C GLY A 106 2.34 7.77 -7.01
N LEU A 107 1.79 7.28 -5.90
CA LEU A 107 2.61 6.71 -4.82
C LEU A 107 3.43 5.53 -5.33
N ALA A 108 4.71 5.45 -4.95
CA ALA A 108 5.59 4.32 -5.30
C ALA A 108 5.46 3.19 -4.27
N GLY A 109 5.52 3.50 -2.98
CA GLY A 109 5.35 2.54 -1.89
C GLY A 109 5.55 3.19 -0.52
N ARG A 110 4.97 2.60 0.53
CA ARG A 110 5.01 3.12 1.92
C ARG A 110 4.66 4.62 2.00
N ASN A 111 3.73 5.05 1.15
CA ASN A 111 3.26 6.44 1.03
C ASN A 111 4.31 7.48 0.66
N ILE A 112 5.29 7.07 -0.15
CA ILE A 112 6.29 7.97 -0.71
C ILE A 112 5.96 8.23 -2.18
N TRP A 113 5.97 9.51 -2.53
CA TRP A 113 5.95 10.01 -3.91
C TRP A 113 7.29 10.66 -4.23
N PHE A 114 7.76 10.47 -5.47
CA PHE A 114 8.96 11.10 -6.00
C PHE A 114 8.63 11.90 -7.25
N GLY A 115 9.19 13.10 -7.37
CA GLY A 115 9.08 13.89 -8.58
C GLY A 115 9.44 15.35 -8.39
N LYS A 116 9.17 16.16 -9.41
CA LYS A 116 9.39 17.61 -9.34
C LYS A 116 8.06 18.30 -9.03
N LEU A 117 7.94 18.83 -7.82
CA LEU A 117 6.72 19.53 -7.40
C LEU A 117 6.40 20.75 -8.26
N THR A 118 7.41 21.40 -8.84
CA THR A 118 7.24 22.54 -9.76
C THR A 118 6.49 22.18 -11.04
N ASP A 119 6.51 20.91 -11.43
CA ASP A 119 5.95 20.46 -12.71
C ASP A 119 4.45 20.14 -12.56
N VAL A 120 3.98 19.97 -11.32
CA VAL A 120 2.62 19.51 -11.00
C VAL A 120 1.83 20.49 -10.14
N ALA A 121 2.48 21.51 -9.56
CA ALA A 121 1.85 22.38 -8.57
C ALA A 121 2.50 23.75 -8.43
N THR A 122 1.70 24.69 -7.94
CA THR A 122 2.18 25.98 -7.44
C THR A 122 2.70 25.87 -6.00
N LYS A 123 3.56 26.81 -5.59
CA LYS A 123 4.03 26.91 -4.19
C LYS A 123 2.89 27.05 -3.19
N ARG A 124 1.78 27.67 -3.60
CA ARG A 124 0.59 27.86 -2.76
C ARG A 124 -0.06 26.52 -2.41
N GLU A 125 -0.34 25.69 -3.41
CA GLU A 125 -0.99 24.40 -3.21
C GLU A 125 -0.14 23.45 -2.35
N ILE A 126 1.17 23.42 -2.60
CA ILE A 126 2.11 22.65 -1.78
C ILE A 126 2.11 23.15 -0.33
N GLY A 127 2.09 24.48 -0.15
CA GLY A 127 2.04 25.12 1.15
C GLY A 127 0.74 24.80 1.90
N ASP A 128 -0.40 24.82 1.23
CA ASP A 128 -1.70 24.45 1.80
C ASP A 128 -1.70 22.99 2.28
N LEU A 129 -1.23 22.05 1.45
CA LEU A 129 -1.15 20.62 1.83
C LEU A 129 -0.17 20.36 2.98
N THR A 130 0.96 21.08 3.01
CA THR A 130 1.95 20.94 4.09
C THR A 130 1.42 21.51 5.40
N ARG A 131 0.77 22.69 5.36
CA ARG A 131 0.18 23.34 6.54
C ARG A 131 -0.98 22.52 7.11
N ALA A 132 -1.78 21.89 6.25
CA ALA A 132 -2.83 20.96 6.65
C ALA A 132 -2.30 19.60 7.16
N GLY A 133 -0.98 19.38 7.19
CA GLY A 133 -0.38 18.15 7.67
C GLY A 133 -0.64 16.92 6.80
N LEU A 134 -1.04 17.12 5.53
CA LEU A 134 -1.37 16.04 4.59
C LEU A 134 -0.13 15.46 3.91
N ILE A 135 0.90 16.28 3.73
CA ILE A 135 2.17 15.89 3.12
C ILE A 135 3.36 16.43 3.89
N ARG A 136 4.50 15.76 3.75
CA ARG A 136 5.81 16.23 4.21
C ARG A 136 6.77 16.22 3.04
N VAL A 137 7.37 17.37 2.75
CA VAL A 137 8.30 17.54 1.63
C VAL A 137 9.73 17.44 2.12
N ILE A 138 10.49 16.49 1.58
CA ILE A 138 11.90 16.25 1.90
C ILE A 138 12.73 16.57 0.65
N ARG A 139 13.61 17.58 0.77
CA ARG A 139 14.55 17.94 -0.29
C ARG A 139 15.77 17.03 -0.22
N GLN A 140 16.10 16.38 -1.34
CA GLN A 140 17.19 15.39 -1.42
C GLN A 140 18.43 15.90 -2.19
N GLY A 141 18.48 17.21 -2.48
CA GLY A 141 19.54 17.85 -3.28
C GLY A 141 19.02 18.41 -4.60
N LYS A 142 19.86 19.17 -5.32
CA LYS A 142 19.44 19.92 -6.54
C LYS A 142 19.15 19.03 -7.75
N ALA A 143 19.85 17.89 -7.86
CA ALA A 143 19.73 16.97 -8.99
C ALA A 143 18.78 15.78 -8.73
N MET A 144 18.32 15.62 -7.49
CA MET A 144 17.46 14.50 -7.09
C MET A 144 15.98 14.91 -7.16
N PRO A 145 15.06 13.96 -7.41
CA PRO A 145 13.65 14.24 -7.30
C PRO A 145 13.29 14.67 -5.87
N THR A 146 12.22 15.45 -5.74
CA THR A 146 11.68 15.77 -4.43
C THR A 146 10.97 14.54 -3.88
N LYS A 147 11.27 14.20 -2.63
CA LYS A 147 10.60 13.14 -1.90
C LYS A 147 9.43 13.74 -1.12
N VAL A 148 8.23 13.19 -1.29
CA VAL A 148 7.03 13.62 -0.59
C VAL A 148 6.47 12.43 0.15
N ILE A 149 6.37 12.53 1.48
CA ILE A 149 5.70 11.53 2.30
C ILE A 149 4.25 11.99 2.49
N VAL A 150 3.31 11.07 2.33
CA VAL A 150 1.87 11.35 2.31
C VAL A 150 1.16 10.73 3.51
N HIS A 151 0.22 11.45 4.09
CA HIS A 151 -0.55 10.98 5.23
C HIS A 151 -1.29 9.65 4.95
N PRO A 152 -1.00 8.54 5.67
CA PRO A 152 -1.54 7.19 5.40
C PRO A 152 -3.06 7.01 5.54
N TRP A 153 -3.71 7.92 6.24
CA TRP A 153 -5.17 7.97 6.37
C TRP A 153 -5.88 8.12 5.00
N TYR A 154 -5.35 8.92 4.06
CA TYR A 154 -6.03 9.26 2.80
C TYR A 154 -5.75 8.29 1.64
N GLY A 155 -4.64 7.57 1.73
CA GLY A 155 -4.32 6.48 0.82
C GLY A 155 -3.14 5.69 1.36
N TRP A 156 -2.97 4.49 0.85
CA TRP A 156 -1.91 3.58 1.25
C TRP A 156 -1.40 2.76 0.06
N ARG A 157 -0.08 2.72 -0.15
CA ARG A 157 0.54 1.78 -1.08
C ARG A 157 1.48 0.82 -0.34
N GLY A 158 1.15 -0.46 -0.31
CA GLY A 158 1.87 -1.49 0.45
C GLY A 158 0.95 -2.37 1.28
N ASP A 159 1.55 -3.12 2.21
CA ASP A 159 0.84 -3.97 3.17
C ASP A 159 -0.13 -3.18 4.07
N ARG A 160 -1.42 -3.58 4.09
CA ARG A 160 -2.44 -2.93 4.92
C ARG A 160 -2.19 -3.09 6.42
N MET A 161 -1.58 -4.18 6.88
CA MET A 161 -1.29 -4.37 8.31
C MET A 161 -0.29 -3.31 8.81
N SER A 162 0.69 -2.96 7.96
CA SER A 162 1.65 -1.90 8.24
C SER A 162 1.04 -0.49 8.32
N ARG A 163 -0.08 -0.23 7.65
CA ARG A 163 -0.70 1.12 7.54
C ARG A 163 -0.96 1.74 8.91
N GLN A 164 -1.47 0.96 9.88
CA GLN A 164 -1.84 1.48 11.20
C GLN A 164 -0.63 2.02 11.98
N SER A 165 0.51 1.34 11.89
CA SER A 165 1.76 1.79 12.50
C SER A 165 2.21 3.14 11.90
N TYR A 166 2.08 3.29 10.59
CA TYR A 166 2.42 4.54 9.90
C TYR A 166 1.47 5.69 10.24
N ILE A 167 0.17 5.41 10.45
CA ILE A 167 -0.78 6.41 10.96
C ILE A 167 -0.35 6.86 12.37
N GLY A 168 -0.04 5.92 13.26
CA GLY A 168 0.43 6.22 14.61
C GLY A 168 1.71 7.06 14.62
N ALA A 169 2.69 6.70 13.81
CA ALA A 169 3.93 7.47 13.64
C ALA A 169 3.66 8.87 13.10
N TRP A 170 2.72 9.02 12.16
CA TRP A 170 2.37 10.33 11.61
C TRP A 170 1.82 11.28 12.68
N ILE A 171 0.87 10.79 13.48
CA ILE A 171 0.21 11.57 14.55
C ILE A 171 1.19 11.90 15.67
N ARG A 172 2.03 10.94 16.07
CA ARG A 172 3.04 11.16 17.12
C ARG A 172 4.01 12.29 16.75
N ILE A 173 4.45 12.33 15.49
CA ILE A 173 5.33 13.39 14.98
C ILE A 173 4.61 14.76 14.90
N ALA A 174 3.27 14.80 14.84
CA ALA A 174 2.53 16.06 14.89
C ALA A 174 2.31 16.58 16.33
N SER A 175 2.70 15.79 17.35
CA SER A 175 2.54 16.10 18.77
C SER A 175 3.82 16.65 19.41
N ASP A 176 4.94 16.66 18.67
CA ASP A 176 6.23 17.24 19.02
C ASP A 176 6.46 18.55 18.24
#